data_AF-A0A1J9Q030-F1
#
_entry.id   AF-A0A1J9Q030-F1
#
_cell.length_a   1.000
_cell.length_b   1.000
_cell.length_c   1.000
_cell.angle_alpha   90.00
_cell.angle_beta   90.00
_cell.angle_gamma   90.00
#
_symmetry.space_group_name_H-M   'P 1'
#
loop_
_entity.id
_entity.type
_entity.pdbx_description
1 polymer ?
#
loop_
_entity_poly.entity_id
_entity_poly.type
_entity_poly.pdbx_seq_one_letter_code
_entity_poly.pdbx_strand_id
1 'polypeptide(L)'
;MHLILTRPTGLVGSGVLNQMLPLIPGRISKLTILSRGRVPMAEGKQGVTVIEHKKFNEYPASLLKRLHGAEGCVWAQGIAQSQVGRK
;
A
#
# COMPACT_ATOMS: atom_id res chain seq x y z
N MET A 1 15.17 0.56 1.79
CA MET A 1 14.45 -0.08 0.67
C MET A 1 13.19 0.70 0.32
N HIS A 2 12.84 0.80 -0.98
CA HIS A 2 11.55 1.35 -1.43
C HIS A 2 10.54 0.22 -1.63
N LEU A 3 9.46 0.21 -0.85
CA LEU A 3 8.41 -0.80 -0.91
C LEU A 3 7.06 -0.22 -1.34
N ILE A 4 6.25 -1.05 -1.99
CA ILE A 4 4.87 -0.76 -2.38
C ILE A 4 3.91 -1.61 -1.55
N LEU A 5 2.81 -0.99 -1.08
CA LEU A 5 1.70 -1.70 -0.44
C LEU A 5 0.38 -1.36 -1.15
N THR A 6 -0.31 -2.36 -1.67
CA THR A 6 -1.66 -2.18 -2.21
C THR A 6 -2.70 -2.51 -1.15
N ARG A 7 -3.78 -1.73 -1.07
CA ARG A 7 -4.91 -1.94 -0.13
C ARG A 7 -4.48 -2.04 1.34
N PRO A 8 -4.01 -0.93 1.92
CA PRO A 8 -3.58 -0.88 3.32
C PRO A 8 -4.72 -0.99 4.34
N THR A 9 -5.99 -0.88 3.94
CA THR A 9 -7.16 -0.86 4.85
C THR A 9 -7.89 -2.20 4.98
N GLY A 10 -7.52 -3.21 4.18
CA GLY A 10 -8.05 -4.57 4.34
C GLY A 10 -7.34 -5.31 5.49
N LEU A 11 -7.89 -6.43 5.94
CA LEU A 11 -7.34 -7.21 7.07
C LEU A 11 -5.83 -7.48 6.95
N VAL A 12 -5.40 -8.02 5.80
CA VAL A 12 -3.97 -8.32 5.57
C VAL A 12 -3.17 -7.04 5.41
N GLY A 13 -3.67 -6.09 4.62
CA GLY A 13 -2.96 -4.84 4.34
C GLY A 13 -2.73 -3.97 5.57
N SER A 14 -3.68 -3.94 6.51
CA SER A 14 -3.54 -3.19 7.76
C SER A 14 -2.54 -3.85 8.71
N GLY A 15 -2.55 -5.19 8.79
CA GLY A 15 -1.55 -5.96 9.52
C GLY A 15 -0.14 -5.71 8.98
N VAL A 16 0.05 -5.77 7.65
CA VAL A 16 1.34 -5.49 7.02
C VAL A 16 1.75 -4.03 7.26
N LEU A 17 0.85 -3.06 7.07
CA LEU A 17 1.16 -1.66 7.34
C LEU A 17 1.62 -1.46 8.79
N ASN A 18 0.94 -2.08 9.75
CA ASN A 18 1.30 -2.00 11.17
C ASN A 18 2.72 -2.52 11.46
N GLN A 19 3.18 -3.54 10.72
CA GLN A 19 4.54 -4.08 10.84
C GLN A 19 5.58 -3.27 10.04
N MET A 20 5.18 -2.63 8.95
CA MET A 20 6.09 -1.82 8.12
C MET A 20 6.39 -0.45 8.75
N LEU A 21 5.41 0.18 9.41
CA LEU A 21 5.55 1.52 9.96
C LEU A 21 6.73 1.67 10.95
N PRO A 22 6.97 0.74 11.89
CA PRO A 22 8.12 0.82 12.80
C PRO A 22 9.49 0.67 12.11
N LEU A 23 9.52 0.16 10.88
CA LEU A 23 10.75 0.00 10.11
C LEU A 23 11.15 1.27 9.34
N ILE A 24 10.37 2.36 9.50
CA ILE A 24 10.54 3.65 8.84
C ILE A 24 10.84 4.74 9.90
N PRO A 25 11.88 5.58 9.70
CA PRO A 25 12.92 5.47 8.69
C PRO A 25 13.97 4.42 9.09
N GLY A 26 14.50 3.67 8.13
CA GLY A 26 15.57 2.71 8.40
C GLY A 26 15.64 1.64 7.33
N ARG A 27 15.23 0.41 7.68
CA ARG A 27 15.18 -0.71 6.72
C ARG A 27 14.29 -0.36 5.52
N ILE A 28 13.16 0.29 5.79
CA ILE A 28 12.31 0.87 4.76
C ILE A 28 12.62 2.37 4.70
N SER A 29 13.16 2.81 3.57
CA SER A 29 13.51 4.21 3.32
C SER A 29 12.35 4.98 2.69
N LYS A 30 11.48 4.26 1.96
CA LYS A 30 10.29 4.83 1.32
C LYS A 30 9.20 3.76 1.25
N LEU A 31 8.00 4.11 1.69
CA LEU A 31 6.81 3.29 1.52
C LEU A 31 5.83 4.03 0.60
N THR A 32 5.45 3.41 -0.51
CA THR A 32 4.41 3.92 -1.40
C THR A 32 3.15 3.06 -1.28
N ILE A 33 2.05 3.69 -0.91
CA ILE A 33 0.78 3.02 -0.67
C ILE A 33 -0.15 3.32 -1.84
N LEU A 34 -0.69 2.29 -2.47
CA LEU A 34 -1.78 2.41 -3.45
C LEU A 34 -3.10 2.08 -2.77
N SER A 35 -4.00 3.07 -2.69
CA SER A 35 -5.29 2.92 -2.02
C SER A 35 -6.42 3.52 -2.85
N ARG A 36 -7.63 2.99 -2.71
CA ARG A 36 -8.84 3.55 -3.33
C ARG A 36 -9.46 4.68 -2.52
N GLY A 37 -9.00 4.88 -1.28
CA GLY A 37 -9.50 5.88 -0.35
C GLY A 37 -8.47 6.23 0.71
N ARG A 38 -8.89 7.00 1.72
CA ARG A 38 -8.00 7.48 2.79
C ARG A 38 -7.38 6.33 3.57
N VAL A 39 -6.20 6.58 4.11
CA VAL A 39 -5.41 5.61 4.89
C VAL A 39 -5.01 6.29 6.20
N PRO A 40 -5.93 6.39 7.19
CA PRO A 40 -5.69 7.19 8.41
C PRO A 40 -4.39 6.82 9.13
N MET A 41 -4.03 5.54 9.15
CA MET A 41 -2.80 5.04 9.77
C MET A 41 -1.49 5.56 9.13
N ALA A 42 -1.56 6.07 7.90
CA ALA A 42 -0.42 6.57 7.14
C ALA A 42 -0.40 8.11 7.01
N GLU A 43 -1.44 8.80 7.45
CA GLU A 43 -1.53 10.26 7.34
C GLU A 43 -0.47 10.95 8.22
N GLY A 44 0.22 11.94 7.66
CA GLY A 44 1.24 12.72 8.37
C GLY A 44 2.56 12.00 8.67
N LYS A 45 2.72 10.74 8.25
CA LYS A 45 3.97 9.98 8.50
C LYS A 45 5.04 10.29 7.47
N GLN A 46 6.21 10.68 7.94
CA GLN A 46 7.40 10.87 7.10
C GLN A 46 7.84 9.54 6.47
N GLY A 47 8.32 9.59 5.23
CA GLY A 47 8.74 8.40 4.48
C GLY A 47 7.59 7.55 3.91
N VAL A 48 6.33 7.95 4.12
CA VAL A 48 5.14 7.28 3.56
C VAL A 48 4.48 8.19 2.52
N THR A 49 4.22 7.65 1.34
CA THR A 49 3.49 8.34 0.27
C THR A 49 2.24 7.57 -0.06
N VAL A 50 1.06 8.18 0.12
CA VAL A 50 -0.22 7.59 -0.29
C VAL A 50 -0.58 8.11 -1.68
N ILE A 51 -0.92 7.19 -2.58
CA ILE A 51 -1.38 7.47 -3.94
C ILE A 51 -2.80 6.93 -4.06
N GLU A 52 -3.73 7.81 -4.41
CA GLU A 52 -5.07 7.37 -4.79
C GLU A 52 -5.00 6.65 -6.15
N HIS A 53 -5.40 5.39 -6.16
CA HIS A 53 -5.44 4.56 -7.36
C HIS A 53 -6.64 3.63 -7.29
N LYS A 54 -7.61 3.82 -8.20
CA LYS A 54 -8.89 3.10 -8.18
C LYS A 54 -8.90 1.83 -9.03
N LYS A 55 -8.19 1.86 -10.16
CA LYS A 55 -8.21 0.80 -11.17
C LYS A 55 -6.91 0.01 -11.19
N PHE A 56 -6.81 -1.02 -10.36
CA PHE A 56 -5.62 -1.89 -10.26
C PHE A 56 -5.40 -2.81 -11.47
N ASN A 57 -6.22 -2.67 -12.51
CA ASN A 57 -6.09 -3.39 -13.78
C ASN A 57 -5.31 -2.55 -14.80
N GLU A 58 -5.07 -1.28 -14.50
CA GLU A 58 -4.46 -0.31 -15.41
C GLU A 58 -3.38 0.48 -14.64
N TYR A 59 -2.15 0.49 -15.13
CA TYR A 59 -1.05 1.25 -14.51
C TYR A 59 -0.55 2.32 -15.48
N PRO A 60 -1.10 3.54 -15.44
CA PRO A 60 -0.68 4.60 -16.36
C PRO A 60 0.79 4.95 -16.15
N ALA A 61 1.47 5.40 -17.21
CA ALA A 61 2.90 5.73 -17.17
C ALA A 61 3.26 6.74 -16.07
N SER A 62 2.36 7.68 -15.76
CA SER A 62 2.52 8.64 -14.66
C SER A 62 2.61 7.96 -13.29
N LEU A 63 1.83 6.89 -13.06
CA LEU A 63 1.90 6.09 -11.83
C LEU A 63 3.19 5.27 -11.80
N LEU A 64 3.52 4.61 -12.91
CA LEU A 64 4.73 3.79 -13.01
C LEU A 64 6.01 4.60 -12.72
N LYS A 65 6.09 5.84 -13.20
CA LYS A 65 7.19 6.76 -12.88
C LYS A 65 7.34 7.01 -11.37
N ARG A 66 6.25 7.02 -10.61
CA ARG A 66 6.29 7.22 -9.14
C ARG A 66 6.68 5.95 -8.38
N LEU A 67 6.37 4.80 -8.96
CA LEU A 67 6.71 3.47 -8.45
C LEU A 67 8.11 3.02 -8.84
N HIS A 68 8.73 3.69 -9.82
CA HIS A 68 10.08 3.40 -10.28
C HIS A 68 11.08 3.38 -9.11
N GLY A 69 11.96 2.37 -9.12
CA GLY A 69 12.94 2.14 -8.05
C GLY A 69 12.40 1.37 -6.84
N ALA A 70 11.13 0.95 -6.84
CA ALA A 70 10.63 0.04 -5.83
C ALA A 70 11.28 -1.34 -5.95
N GLU A 71 11.74 -1.87 -4.82
CA GLU A 71 12.44 -3.16 -4.72
C GLU A 71 11.48 -4.31 -4.38
N GLY A 72 10.27 -3.99 -3.94
CA GLY A 72 9.28 -4.99 -3.56
C GLY A 72 7.87 -4.43 -3.48
N CYS A 73 6.90 -5.33 -3.64
CA CYS A 73 5.48 -5.01 -3.56
C CYS A 73 4.76 -6.06 -2.72
N VAL A 74 3.99 -5.60 -1.73
CA VAL A 74 3.00 -6.42 -1.04
C VAL A 74 1.65 -6.20 -1.72
N TRP A 75 1.23 -7.22 -2.47
CA TRP A 75 -0.03 -7.25 -3.18
C TRP A 75 -1.16 -7.85 -2.31
N ALA A 76 -1.86 -6.99 -1.57
CA ALA A 76 -2.97 -7.38 -0.68
C ALA A 76 -4.37 -7.10 -1.28
N GLN A 77 -4.53 -7.20 -2.61
CA GLN A 77 -5.85 -7.09 -3.25
C GLN A 77 -6.70 -8.36 -3.04
N GLY A 78 -8.01 -8.18 -2.95
CA GLY A 78 -9.00 -9.24 -2.75
C GLY A 78 -10.43 -8.71 -2.84
N ILE A 79 -11.39 -9.36 -2.19
CA ILE A 79 -12.77 -8.87 -2.02
C ILE A 79 -12.99 -8.37 -0.58
N ALA A 80 -14.12 -7.70 -0.31
CA ALA A 80 -14.46 -7.34 1.07
C ALA A 80 -14.71 -8.61 1.89
N GLN A 81 -14.37 -8.61 3.19
CA GLN A 81 -14.60 -9.77 4.06
C GLN A 81 -16.07 -10.20 4.07
N SER A 82 -17.00 -9.25 3.98
CA SER A 82 -18.44 -9.52 3.87
C SER A 82 -18.85 -10.26 2.60
N GLN A 83 -18.01 -10.26 1.56
CA GLN A 83 -18.23 -10.93 0.29
C GLN A 83 -17.54 -12.29 0.19
N VAL A 84 -16.75 -12.65 1.21
CA VAL A 84 -16.11 -13.97 1.27
C VAL A 84 -17.19 -15.01 1.61
N GLY A 85 -17.38 -15.99 0.72
CA GLY A 85 -18.30 -17.09 0.98
C GLY A 85 -17.90 -17.84 2.26
N ARG A 86 -18.87 -18.06 3.14
CA ARG A 86 -18.68 -18.92 4.32
C ARG A 86 -18.70 -20.37 3.84
N LYS A 87 -17.65 -21.14 4.18
CA LYS A 87 -17.64 -22.58 4.02
C LYS A 87 -18.31 -23.25 5.21
#